data_AF-A0A170PIW1-F1
#
_entry.id   AF-A0A170PIW1-F1
#
_cell.length_a   1.000
_cell.length_b   1.000
_cell.length_c   1.000
_cell.angle_alpha   90.00
_cell.angle_beta   90.00
_cell.angle_gamma   90.00
#
_symmetry.space_group_name_H-M   'P 1'
#
loop_
_entity.id
_entity.type
_entity.pdbx_description
1 polymer ?
#
loop_
_entity_poly.entity_id
_entity_poly.type
_entity_poly.pdbx_seq_one_letter_code
_entity_poly.pdbx_strand_id
1 'polypeptide(L)'
;MPTRKKPVIDGIKFELGQPTAVPMERLFGWVIWQFPRPRDGGFSGAVHPPEAEHGWYPAIIDADGGRVLVYGHVEERFPSPEAAAKHLDRPQ
;
A
#
# COMPACT_ATOMS: atom_id res chain seq x y z
N MET A 1 -27.34 -2.86 8.81
CA MET A 1 -26.04 -2.17 8.90
C MET A 1 -25.41 -2.20 7.52
N PRO A 2 -25.05 -1.08 6.90
CA PRO A 2 -24.43 -1.11 5.57
C PRO A 2 -23.04 -1.74 5.70
N THR A 3 -22.86 -2.93 5.14
CA THR A 3 -21.57 -3.60 5.02
C THR A 3 -20.68 -2.76 4.11
N ARG A 4 -19.62 -2.16 4.66
CA ARG A 4 -18.65 -1.38 3.88
C ARG A 4 -18.01 -2.32 2.85
N LYS A 5 -18.06 -1.97 1.55
CA LYS A 5 -17.48 -2.80 0.48
C LYS A 5 -15.96 -2.67 0.50
N LYS A 6 -15.25 -3.79 0.30
CA LYS A 6 -13.79 -3.82 0.14
C LYS A 6 -13.35 -2.87 -0.99
N PRO A 7 -12.32 -2.02 -0.78
CA PRO A 7 -11.77 -1.20 -1.85
C PRO A 7 -11.25 -2.09 -2.98
N VAL A 8 -11.50 -1.67 -4.22
CA VAL A 8 -10.94 -2.30 -5.41
C VAL A 8 -10.13 -1.24 -6.14
N ILE A 9 -8.85 -1.50 -6.36
CA ILE A 9 -7.92 -0.59 -7.06
C ILE A 9 -7.19 -1.43 -8.08
N ASP A 10 -7.22 -1.05 -9.36
CA ASP A 10 -6.63 -1.80 -10.46
C ASP A 10 -7.00 -3.30 -10.45
N GLY A 11 -8.27 -3.60 -10.13
CA GLY A 11 -8.79 -4.97 -10.02
C GLY A 11 -8.30 -5.78 -8.80
N ILE A 12 -7.50 -5.19 -7.90
CA ILE A 12 -7.03 -5.80 -6.66
C ILE A 12 -8.03 -5.46 -5.53
N LYS A 13 -8.53 -6.47 -4.83
CA LYS A 13 -9.43 -6.30 -3.67
C LYS A 13 -8.60 -6.14 -2.40
N PHE A 14 -8.78 -5.02 -1.71
CA PHE A 14 -8.10 -4.72 -0.44
C PHE A 14 -8.98 -5.08 0.75
N GLU A 15 -8.35 -5.47 1.85
CA GLU A 15 -9.02 -5.60 3.15
C GLU A 15 -9.50 -4.25 3.66
N LEU A 16 -10.39 -4.22 4.66
CA LEU A 16 -11.05 -2.99 5.14
C LEU A 16 -10.38 -2.31 6.33
N GLY A 17 -9.50 -3.02 7.04
CA GLY A 17 -8.88 -2.51 8.27
C GLY A 17 -7.49 -3.06 8.54
N GLN A 18 -6.87 -3.69 7.54
CA GLN A 18 -5.52 -4.21 7.63
C GLN A 18 -4.83 -4.13 6.26
N PRO A 19 -3.49 -4.07 6.22
CA PRO A 19 -2.78 -4.14 4.96
C PRO A 19 -3.08 -5.45 4.23
N THR A 20 -3.15 -5.38 2.91
CA THR A 20 -3.36 -6.55 2.06
C THR A 20 -2.02 -7.02 1.54
N ALA A 21 -1.70 -8.30 1.70
CA ALA A 21 -0.52 -8.88 1.07
C ALA A 21 -0.78 -9.07 -0.42
N VAL A 22 -0.04 -8.34 -1.24
CA VAL A 22 -0.13 -8.37 -2.71
C VAL A 22 1.18 -8.95 -3.25
N PRO A 23 1.16 -10.02 -4.06
CA PRO A 23 2.34 -10.51 -4.78
C PRO A 23 2.91 -9.42 -5.69
N MET A 24 4.23 -9.22 -5.73
CA MET A 24 4.86 -8.17 -6.56
C MET A 24 4.51 -8.29 -8.05
N GLU A 25 4.35 -9.52 -8.55
CA GLU A 25 3.91 -9.80 -9.92
C GLU A 25 2.54 -9.19 -10.28
N ARG A 26 1.67 -8.98 -9.28
CA ARG A 26 0.35 -8.33 -9.46
C ARG A 26 0.46 -6.81 -9.50
N LEU A 27 1.60 -6.24 -9.13
CA LEU A 27 1.87 -4.81 -9.09
C LEU A 27 2.70 -4.34 -10.30
N PHE A 28 2.74 -5.11 -11.39
CA PHE A 28 3.58 -4.81 -12.57
C PHE A 28 3.34 -3.42 -13.18
N GLY A 29 2.12 -2.89 -13.10
CA GLY A 29 1.76 -1.55 -13.58
C GLY A 29 1.86 -0.45 -12.52
N TRP A 30 2.24 -0.80 -11.29
CA TRP A 30 2.30 0.10 -10.16
C TRP A 30 3.73 0.59 -9.95
N VAL A 31 3.87 1.82 -9.45
CA VAL A 31 5.15 2.28 -8.94
C VAL A 31 5.32 1.75 -7.52
N ILE A 32 6.45 1.12 -7.25
CA ILE A 32 6.85 0.66 -5.92
C ILE A 32 8.04 1.52 -5.47
N TRP A 33 7.85 2.30 -4.41
CA TRP A 33 8.88 3.17 -3.85
C TRP A 33 9.32 2.66 -2.47
N GLN A 34 10.57 2.20 -2.37
CA GLN A 34 11.16 1.70 -1.13
C GLN A 34 12.03 2.76 -0.47
N PHE A 35 11.87 2.93 0.84
CA PHE A 35 12.77 3.73 1.67
C PHE A 35 13.73 2.82 2.45
N PRO A 36 14.97 3.24 2.72
CA PRO A 36 15.93 2.48 3.52
C PRO A 36 15.61 2.57 5.03
N ARG A 37 14.37 2.23 5.40
CA ARG A 37 13.85 2.24 6.77
C ARG A 37 13.24 0.87 7.09
N PRO A 38 13.95 -0.01 7.83
CA PRO A 38 13.46 -1.33 8.19
C PRO A 38 12.18 -1.27 9.04
N ARG A 39 11.31 -2.25 8.86
CA ARG A 39 10.09 -2.50 9.64
C ARG A 39 9.92 -4.00 9.84
N ASP A 40 9.02 -4.39 10.73
CA ASP A 40 8.63 -5.79 10.82
C ASP A 40 8.06 -6.26 9.47
N GLY A 41 8.62 -7.35 8.95
CA GLY A 41 8.25 -7.92 7.65
C GLY A 41 8.80 -7.22 6.40
N GLY A 42 9.72 -6.23 6.49
CA GLY A 42 10.37 -5.67 5.30
C GLY A 42 10.85 -4.22 5.44
N PHE A 43 10.77 -3.45 4.37
CA PHE A 43 11.12 -2.03 4.34
C PHE A 43 9.90 -1.13 4.21
N SER A 44 9.93 0.03 4.86
CA SER A 44 8.94 1.08 4.65
C SER A 44 8.93 1.51 3.18
N GLY A 45 7.73 1.64 2.63
CA GLY A 45 7.56 2.06 1.25
C GLY A 45 6.21 2.72 1.02
N ALA A 46 5.99 3.02 -0.25
CA ALA A 46 4.70 3.42 -0.77
C ALA A 46 4.51 2.81 -2.16
N VAL A 47 3.25 2.60 -2.55
CA VAL A 47 2.90 2.14 -3.89
C VAL A 47 1.90 3.08 -4.54
N HIS A 48 1.97 3.22 -5.86
CA HIS A 48 1.05 4.06 -6.62
C HIS A 48 0.46 3.25 -7.79
N PRO A 49 -0.88 3.11 -7.88
CA PRO A 49 -1.52 2.47 -9.03
C PRO A 49 -1.34 3.32 -10.30
N PRO A 50 -1.52 2.77 -11.50
CA PRO A 50 -1.45 3.54 -12.74
C PRO A 50 -2.60 4.56 -12.90
N GLU A 51 -3.68 4.42 -12.13
CA GLU A 51 -4.88 5.25 -12.21
C GLU A 51 -4.66 6.67 -11.65
N ALA A 52 -4.96 7.70 -12.45
CA ALA A 52 -4.67 9.10 -12.11
C ALA A 52 -5.52 9.69 -10.95
N GLU A 53 -6.64 9.06 -10.61
CA GLU A 53 -7.52 9.52 -9.52
C GLU A 53 -7.04 9.09 -8.13
N HIS A 54 -6.04 8.20 -8.09
CA HIS A 54 -5.49 7.66 -6.87
C HIS A 54 -4.27 8.46 -6.39
N GLY A 55 -4.01 8.39 -5.09
CA GLY A 55 -2.77 8.86 -4.49
C GLY A 55 -1.81 7.70 -4.22
N TRP A 56 -0.73 8.00 -3.52
CA TRP A 56 0.19 7.00 -2.99
C TRP A 56 -0.47 6.25 -1.83
N TYR A 57 -0.21 4.95 -1.73
CA TYR A 57 -0.62 4.10 -0.62
C TYR A 57 0.58 3.72 0.23
N PRO A 58 0.48 3.76 1.57
CA PRO A 58 1.53 3.25 2.43
C PRO A 58 1.76 1.75 2.16
N ALA A 59 3.02 1.30 2.29
CA ALA A 59 3.36 -0.09 2.04
C ALA A 59 4.52 -0.59 2.91
N ILE A 60 4.57 -1.90 3.16
CA ILE A 60 5.77 -2.61 3.62
C ILE A 60 6.22 -3.53 2.48
N ILE A 61 7.47 -3.38 2.06
CA ILE A 61 8.05 -4.08 0.91
C ILE A 61 8.91 -5.24 1.42
N ASP A 62 8.46 -6.46 1.14
CA ASP A 62 9.15 -7.72 1.42
C ASP A 62 9.71 -8.26 0.10
N ALA A 63 10.86 -7.73 -0.32
CA ALA A 63 11.50 -8.11 -1.58
C ALA A 63 11.94 -9.58 -1.57
N ASP A 64 12.45 -10.07 -0.44
CA ASP A 64 12.89 -11.45 -0.28
C ASP A 64 11.71 -12.42 -0.36
N GLY A 65 10.56 -12.05 0.22
CA GLY A 65 9.30 -12.79 0.13
C GLY A 65 8.47 -12.53 -1.13
N GLY A 66 8.93 -11.67 -2.05
CA GLY A 66 8.26 -11.36 -3.31
C GLY A 66 6.88 -10.71 -3.16
N ARG A 67 6.63 -9.98 -2.07
CA ARG A 67 5.31 -9.42 -1.75
C ARG A 67 5.39 -8.00 -1.19
N VAL A 68 4.27 -7.30 -1.28
CA VAL A 68 4.08 -5.97 -0.69
C VAL A 68 2.83 -5.99 0.17
N LEU A 69 2.95 -5.57 1.42
CA LEU A 69 1.82 -5.30 2.29
C LEU A 69 1.31 -3.89 2.00
N VAL A 70 0.21 -3.78 1.26
CA VAL A 70 -0.33 -2.50 0.79
C VAL A 70 -1.49 -2.05 1.69
N TYR A 71 -1.41 -0.82 2.19
CA TYR A 71 -2.43 -0.21 3.05
C TYR A 71 -3.55 0.44 2.22
N GLY A 72 -4.12 -0.31 1.27
CA GLY A 72 -5.20 0.16 0.37
C GLY A 72 -6.54 0.43 1.07
N HIS A 73 -6.66 0.12 2.36
CA HIS A 73 -7.80 0.46 3.20
C HIS A 73 -7.77 1.90 3.72
N VAL A 74 -6.62 2.57 3.64
CA VAL A 74 -6.47 3.96 4.11
C VAL A 74 -7.21 4.87 3.13
N GLU A 75 -8.18 5.63 3.66
CA GLU A 75 -8.98 6.57 2.86
C GLU A 75 -8.18 7.82 2.43
N GLU A 76 -7.14 8.16 3.18
CA GLU A 76 -6.26 9.31 2.91
C GLU A 76 -5.53 9.10 1.57
N ARG A 77 -5.69 10.07 0.66
CA ARG A 77 -4.96 10.10 -0.62
C ARG A 77 -3.68 10.89 -0.43
N PHE A 78 -2.54 10.20 -0.40
CA PHE A 78 -1.26 10.85 -0.19
C PHE A 78 -0.69 11.41 -1.50
N PRO A 79 -0.21 12.66 -1.53
CA PRO A 79 0.30 13.29 -2.76
C PRO A 79 1.71 12.83 -3.14
N SER A 80 2.45 12.17 -2.22
CA SER A 80 3.83 11.75 -2.43
C SER A 80 4.12 10.43 -1.71
N PRO A 81 5.16 9.67 -2.14
CA PRO A 81 5.55 8.44 -1.46
C PRO A 81 6.03 8.69 -0.03
N GLU A 82 6.67 9.82 0.25
CA GLU A 82 7.11 10.20 1.60
C GLU A 82 5.93 10.43 2.53
N ALA A 83 4.89 11.12 2.04
CA ALA A 83 3.68 11.39 2.82
C ALA A 83 2.96 10.08 3.17
N ALA A 84 2.83 9.17 2.20
CA ALA A 84 2.27 7.84 2.42
C ALA A 84 3.11 7.02 3.40
N ALA A 85 4.43 6.97 3.22
CA ALA A 85 5.29 6.18 4.10
C ALA A 85 5.32 6.73 5.54
N LYS A 86 5.18 8.05 5.73
CA LYS A 86 5.06 8.69 7.05
C LYS A 86 3.78 8.28 7.80
N HIS A 87 2.74 7.84 7.09
CA HIS A 87 1.54 7.29 7.73
C HIS A 87 1.87 6.08 8.62
N LEU A 88 2.88 5.29 8.24
CA LEU A 88 3.33 4.12 9.01
C LEU A 88 4.02 4.50 10.33
N ASP A 89 4.40 5.77 10.53
CA ASP A 89 5.00 6.26 11.78
C ASP A 89 3.94 6.61 12.83
N ARG A 90 2.66 6.69 12.45
CA ARG A 90 1.56 6.96 13.38
C ARG A 90 1.25 5.68 14.19
N PRO A 91 0.94 5.78 15.49
CA PRO A 91 0.41 4.64 16.24
C PRO A 91 -0.93 4.20 15.60
N GLN A 92 -1.09 2.90 15.38
CA GLN A 92 -2.31 2.28 14.85
C GLN A 92 -3.32 2.00 15.95
#